data_AF-A0AAV0Y775-F1
#
_entry.id   AF-A0AAV0Y775-F1
#
_cell.length_a   1.000
_cell.length_b   1.000
_cell.length_c   1.000
_cell.angle_alpha   90.00
_cell.angle_beta   90.00
_cell.angle_gamma   90.00
#
_symmetry.space_group_name_H-M   'P 1'
#
loop_
_entity.id
_entity.type
_entity.pdbx_description
1 polymer ?
#
loop_
_entity_poly.entity_id
_entity_poly.type
_entity_poly.pdbx_seq_one_letter_code
_entity_poly.pdbx_strand_id
1 'polypeptide(L)'
;MGGVDHFDQLLECYNITWKSRRWWMKLFYYFCDATIVNSYIMYTTTVKLTSNREKPLTHLMYRSLLADELIGQFCNRKAFLPKKVIPSTKRKPTDVGRGRIILAGNKSRLQNVGNHMPIAGKYNRCRLCSTKKNVKRSKIHCQECEVALCLDCFLPFHSQ
;
A
#
# COMPACT_ATOMS: atom_id res chain seq x y z
N MET A 1 3.10 -37.23 4.80
CA MET A 1 4.27 -36.62 5.47
C MET A 1 4.75 -35.30 4.83
N GLY A 2 3.97 -34.60 3.98
CA GLY A 2 4.46 -33.39 3.28
C GLY A 2 4.04 -32.04 3.88
N GLY A 3 3.43 -32.02 5.07
CA GLY A 3 2.93 -30.77 5.67
C GLY A 3 4.05 -29.83 6.11
N VAL A 4 5.13 -30.39 6.66
CA VAL A 4 6.33 -29.64 7.08
C VAL A 4 7.07 -29.12 5.85
N ASP A 5 7.30 -29.95 4.83
CA ASP A 5 7.94 -29.52 3.59
C ASP A 5 7.18 -28.39 2.90
N HIS A 6 5.84 -28.44 2.88
CA HIS A 6 5.03 -27.39 2.29
C HIS A 6 5.11 -26.08 3.10
N PHE A 7 5.18 -26.18 4.43
CA PHE A 7 5.41 -25.01 5.28
C PHE A 7 6.79 -24.40 5.02
N ASP A 8 7.83 -25.22 4.98
CA ASP A 8 9.20 -24.78 4.74
C ASP A 8 9.35 -24.14 3.35
N GLN A 9 8.73 -24.71 2.32
CA GLN A 9 8.68 -24.12 0.98
C GLN A 9 8.03 -22.72 0.99
N LEU A 10 6.88 -22.56 1.66
CA LEU A 10 6.19 -21.27 1.75
C LEU A 10 7.01 -20.24 2.53
N LEU A 11 7.68 -20.68 3.60
CA LEU A 11 8.53 -19.84 4.44
C LEU A 11 9.78 -19.37 3.68
N GLU A 12 10.45 -20.27 2.95
CA GLU A 12 11.66 -19.96 2.18
C GLU A 12 11.38 -18.99 1.02
N CYS A 13 10.22 -19.12 0.36
CA CYS A 13 9.86 -18.26 -0.77
C CYS A 13 9.84 -16.75 -0.45
N TYR A 14 9.46 -16.38 0.79
CA TYR A 14 9.28 -14.97 1.18
C TYR A 14 9.81 -14.67 2.59
N ASN A 15 11.00 -15.19 2.91
CA ASN A 15 11.61 -15.06 4.23
C ASN A 15 11.98 -13.60 4.57
N ILE A 16 11.59 -13.15 5.78
CA ILE A 16 12.00 -11.90 6.42
C ILE A 16 13.32 -12.16 7.17
N THR A 17 14.43 -12.26 6.45
CA THR A 17 15.76 -12.31 7.10
C THR A 17 16.27 -10.89 7.39
N TRP A 18 16.74 -10.66 8.61
CA TRP A 18 17.43 -9.42 8.97
C TRP A 18 18.80 -9.71 9.60
N LYS A 19 19.83 -9.02 9.12
CA LYS A 19 21.18 -9.10 9.71
C LYS A 19 21.20 -8.34 11.04
N SER A 20 21.24 -9.07 12.15
CA SER A 20 21.34 -8.51 13.50
C SER A 20 22.44 -9.22 14.31
N ARG A 21 23.14 -8.45 15.15
CA ARG A 21 24.10 -8.98 16.13
C ARG A 21 23.39 -9.65 17.32
N ARG A 22 22.11 -9.35 17.53
CA ARG A 22 21.28 -9.93 18.59
C ARG A 22 20.64 -11.22 18.08
N TRP A 23 21.07 -12.36 18.60
CA TRP A 23 20.63 -13.68 18.12
C TRP A 23 19.11 -13.88 18.19
N TRP A 24 18.46 -13.37 19.25
CA TRP A 24 17.01 -13.47 19.45
C TRP A 24 16.17 -12.77 18.37
N MET A 25 16.74 -11.79 17.65
CA MET A 25 16.04 -11.15 16.53
C MET A 25 15.77 -12.14 15.40
N LYS A 26 16.66 -13.13 15.18
CA LYS A 26 16.42 -14.18 14.18
C LYS A 26 15.18 -14.99 14.54
N LEU A 27 15.03 -15.33 15.82
CA LEU A 27 13.86 -16.06 16.33
C LEU A 27 12.58 -15.22 16.18
N PHE A 28 12.64 -13.92 16.49
CA PHE A 28 11.50 -13.01 16.32
C PHE A 28 11.01 -12.95 14.87
N TYR A 29 11.92 -12.78 13.91
CA TYR A 29 11.54 -12.71 12.49
C TYR A 29 11.04 -14.06 11.97
N TYR A 30 11.64 -15.17 12.43
CA TYR A 30 11.12 -16.51 12.14
C TYR A 30 9.67 -16.68 12.60
N PHE A 31 9.34 -16.25 13.83
CA PHE A 31 7.96 -16.28 14.31
C PHE A 31 7.03 -15.39 13.49
N CYS A 32 7.49 -14.23 13.02
CA CYS A 32 6.70 -13.38 12.13
C CYS A 32 6.41 -14.07 10.79
N ASP A 33 7.40 -14.74 10.19
CA ASP A 33 7.17 -15.49 8.96
C ASP A 33 6.24 -16.68 9.18
N ALA A 34 6.44 -17.43 10.27
CA ALA A 34 5.59 -18.57 10.62
C ALA A 34 4.13 -18.16 10.82
N THR A 35 3.86 -17.03 11.50
CA THR A 35 2.49 -16.55 11.68
C THR A 35 1.86 -16.11 10.36
N ILE A 36 2.61 -15.47 9.46
CA ILE A 36 2.10 -15.09 8.14
C ILE A 36 1.76 -16.35 7.32
N VAL A 37 2.64 -17.35 7.27
CA VAL A 37 2.40 -18.61 6.56
C VAL A 37 1.17 -19.33 7.14
N ASN A 38 1.06 -19.42 8.47
CA ASN A 38 -0.09 -20.03 9.13
C ASN A 38 -1.39 -19.30 8.79
N SER A 39 -1.39 -17.97 8.81
CA SER A 39 -2.57 -17.17 8.44
C SER A 39 -2.99 -17.40 6.97
N TYR A 40 -2.02 -17.55 6.07
CA TYR A 40 -2.28 -17.87 4.66
C TYR A 40 -2.86 -19.28 4.49
N ILE A 41 -2.35 -20.27 5.22
CA ILE A 41 -2.91 -21.63 5.21
C ILE A 41 -4.36 -21.61 5.71
N MET A 42 -4.65 -20.87 6.77
CA MET A 42 -6.02 -20.70 7.26
C MET A 42 -6.92 -20.04 6.20
N TYR A 43 -6.49 -18.94 5.60
CA TYR A 43 -7.22 -18.25 4.53
C TYR A 43 -7.49 -19.15 3.31
N THR A 44 -6.48 -19.86 2.83
CA THR A 44 -6.66 -20.77 1.67
C THR A 44 -7.59 -21.93 1.99
N THR A 45 -7.58 -22.42 3.23
CA THR A 45 -8.48 -23.49 3.70
C THR A 45 -9.91 -22.98 3.79
N THR A 46 -10.15 -21.79 4.35
CA THR A 46 -11.50 -21.22 4.46
C THR A 46 -12.11 -20.89 3.10
N VAL A 47 -11.32 -20.37 2.14
CA VAL A 47 -11.78 -20.13 0.76
C VAL A 47 -12.19 -21.44 0.10
N LYS A 48 -11.38 -22.50 0.21
CA LYS A 48 -11.71 -23.81 -0.36
C LYS A 48 -12.98 -24.42 0.24
N LEU A 49 -13.25 -24.19 1.52
CA LEU A 49 -14.45 -24.69 2.20
C LEU A 49 -15.71 -23.89 1.88
N THR A 50 -15.60 -22.57 1.75
CA THR A 50 -16.76 -21.67 1.62
C THR A 50 -17.16 -21.45 0.16
N SER A 51 -16.18 -21.42 -0.75
CA SER A 51 -16.36 -20.99 -2.13
C SER A 51 -15.71 -22.00 -3.09
N ASN A 52 -16.48 -23.00 -3.52
CA ASN A 52 -15.96 -24.09 -4.37
C ASN A 52 -15.54 -23.63 -5.79
N ARG A 53 -15.82 -22.37 -6.16
CA ARG A 53 -15.53 -21.81 -7.49
C ARG A 53 -14.42 -20.75 -7.50
N GLU A 54 -14.02 -20.24 -6.33
CA GLU A 54 -13.03 -19.16 -6.26
C GLU A 54 -11.65 -19.72 -5.97
N LYS A 55 -10.67 -19.32 -6.79
CA LYS A 55 -9.27 -19.65 -6.56
C LYS A 55 -8.74 -18.74 -5.45
N PRO A 56 -8.04 -19.27 -4.44
CA PRO A 56 -7.43 -18.45 -3.42
C PRO A 56 -6.36 -17.53 -4.04
N LEU A 57 -6.14 -16.38 -3.40
CA LEU A 57 -5.06 -15.46 -3.76
C LEU A 57 -3.70 -16.18 -3.72
N THR A 58 -2.77 -15.74 -4.59
CA THR A 58 -1.39 -16.21 -4.52
C THR A 58 -0.71 -15.71 -3.24
N HIS A 59 0.28 -16.47 -2.73
CA HIS A 59 0.97 -16.13 -1.48
C HIS A 59 1.58 -14.71 -1.50
N LEU A 60 2.13 -14.27 -2.65
CA LEU A 60 2.65 -12.91 -2.82
C LEU A 60 1.56 -11.84 -2.71
N MET A 61 0.41 -12.04 -3.38
CA MET A 61 -0.69 -11.08 -3.33
C MET A 61 -1.29 -11.01 -1.93
N TYR A 62 -1.44 -12.16 -1.26
CA TYR A 62 -1.89 -12.22 0.12
C TYR A 62 -0.94 -11.40 1.04
N ARG A 63 0.37 -11.62 0.96
CA ARG A 63 1.36 -10.87 1.76
C ARG A 63 1.35 -9.38 1.46
N SER A 64 1.17 -9.00 0.19
CA SER A 64 1.12 -7.58 -0.22
C SER A 64 -0.11 -6.88 0.37
N LEU A 65 -1.28 -7.53 0.30
CA LEU A 65 -2.52 -7.02 0.91
C LEU A 65 -2.40 -6.95 2.42
N LEU A 66 -1.87 -8.00 3.06
CA LEU A 66 -1.64 -8.03 4.50
C LEU A 66 -0.70 -6.90 4.95
N ALA A 67 0.37 -6.63 4.19
CA ALA A 67 1.26 -5.52 4.47
C ALA A 67 0.55 -4.16 4.31
N ASP A 68 -0.21 -3.97 3.23
CA ASP A 68 -0.98 -2.74 3.00
C ASP A 68 -2.04 -2.50 4.09
N GLU A 69 -2.69 -3.55 4.59
CA GLU A 69 -3.66 -3.49 5.67
C GLU A 69 -3.02 -3.18 7.02
N LEU A 70 -1.90 -3.83 7.36
CA LEU A 70 -1.15 -3.58 8.59
C LEU A 70 -0.53 -2.19 8.63
N ILE A 71 -0.06 -1.68 7.47
CA ILE A 71 0.39 -0.30 7.35
C ILE A 71 -0.80 0.64 7.48
N GLY A 72 -1.93 0.34 6.84
CA GLY A 72 -3.17 1.11 6.96
C GLY A 72 -2.97 2.59 6.64
N GLN A 73 -3.20 3.45 7.63
CA GLN A 73 -2.97 4.90 7.54
C GLN A 73 -1.62 5.33 8.18
N PHE A 74 -0.87 4.39 8.74
CA PHE A 74 0.38 4.68 9.43
C PHE A 74 1.42 5.24 8.45
N CYS A 75 1.88 6.45 8.73
CA CYS A 75 2.94 7.10 7.99
C CYS A 75 4.07 7.43 8.97
N ASN A 76 5.22 6.78 8.84
CA ASN A 76 6.41 7.09 9.65
C ASN A 76 7.06 8.45 9.33
N ARG A 77 6.36 9.31 8.56
CA ARG A 77 6.66 10.73 8.59
C ARG A 77 6.33 11.15 10.00
N LYS A 78 7.36 11.44 10.80
CA LYS A 78 7.30 12.42 11.90
C LYS A 78 6.20 13.39 11.50
N ALA A 79 5.07 13.29 12.19
CA ALA A 79 3.95 14.16 11.96
C ALA A 79 4.54 15.56 11.83
N PHE A 80 4.01 16.32 10.88
CA PHE A 80 4.17 17.75 10.85
C PHE A 80 3.88 18.28 12.26
N LEU A 81 4.88 18.30 13.14
CA LEU A 81 4.99 19.36 14.13
C LEU A 81 4.85 20.61 13.28
N PRO A 82 3.93 21.54 13.62
CA PRO A 82 3.81 22.77 12.88
C PRO A 82 5.22 23.32 12.77
N LYS A 83 5.74 23.35 11.54
CA LYS A 83 7.08 23.80 11.27
C LYS A 83 7.10 25.21 11.83
N LYS A 84 7.80 25.42 12.97
CA LYS A 84 8.01 26.74 13.55
C LYS A 84 8.31 27.64 12.37
N VAL A 85 7.49 28.67 12.17
CA VAL A 85 7.57 29.58 11.03
C VAL A 85 8.95 30.24 11.12
N ILE A 86 9.95 29.63 10.51
CA ILE A 86 11.26 30.24 10.32
C ILE A 86 11.09 31.10 9.08
N PRO A 87 11.27 32.43 9.17
CA PRO A 87 11.10 33.33 8.05
C PRO A 87 11.93 32.85 6.85
N SER A 88 11.26 32.78 5.71
CA SER A 88 11.84 32.38 4.44
C SER A 88 12.90 33.39 4.00
N THR A 89 14.17 33.08 4.23
CA THR A 89 15.24 33.66 3.43
C THR A 89 16.15 32.54 2.92
N LYS A 90 16.14 32.38 1.60
CA LYS A 90 17.13 31.66 0.77
C LYS A 90 17.11 30.12 0.88
N ARG A 91 16.25 29.48 0.10
CA ARG A 91 16.55 28.15 -0.45
C ARG A 91 16.42 28.19 -1.98
N LYS A 92 17.52 27.94 -2.67
CA LYS A 92 17.58 27.79 -4.13
C LYS A 92 16.77 26.56 -4.56
N PRO A 93 16.10 26.58 -5.72
CA PRO A 93 15.30 25.47 -6.20
C PRO A 93 16.17 24.47 -6.96
N THR A 94 16.97 23.68 -6.26
CA THR A 94 17.71 22.55 -6.86
C THR A 94 17.72 21.40 -5.88
N ASP A 95 16.66 20.60 -5.90
CA ASP A 95 16.78 19.15 -6.08
C ASP A 95 15.38 18.55 -6.09
N VAL A 96 15.06 17.83 -7.16
CA VAL A 96 13.83 17.05 -7.29
C VAL A 96 14.04 15.80 -6.44
N GLY A 97 13.97 15.99 -5.12
CA GLY A 97 14.02 14.90 -4.15
C GLY A 97 12.92 13.91 -4.45
N ARG A 98 13.32 12.73 -4.93
CA ARG A 98 12.50 11.54 -5.15
C ARG A 98 11.88 11.08 -3.82
N GLY A 99 10.87 11.78 -3.36
CA GLY A 99 9.91 11.20 -2.43
C GLY A 99 9.14 10.14 -3.19
N ARG A 100 9.46 8.86 -3.01
CA ARG A 100 8.51 7.77 -3.30
C ARG A 100 7.27 8.08 -2.48
N ILE A 101 6.24 8.56 -3.16
CA ILE A 101 4.92 8.71 -2.57
C ILE A 101 4.48 7.28 -2.27
N ILE A 102 4.41 6.93 -0.98
CA ILE A 102 3.64 5.77 -0.55
C ILE A 102 2.25 6.03 -1.13
N LEU A 103 1.92 5.23 -2.15
CA LEU A 103 0.62 5.29 -2.77
C LEU A 103 -0.34 4.95 -1.61
N ALA A 104 -1.08 5.95 -1.10
CA ALA A 104 -2.16 5.68 -0.14
C ALA A 104 -2.94 4.48 -0.69
N GLY A 105 -3.07 3.43 0.13
CA GLY A 105 -3.53 2.11 -0.29
C GLY A 105 -4.80 2.22 -1.13
N ASN A 106 -4.99 1.25 -2.03
CA ASN A 106 -6.10 1.16 -2.97
C ASN A 106 -7.49 0.98 -2.31
N LYS A 107 -7.70 1.46 -1.08
CA LYS A 107 -8.98 1.40 -0.38
C LYS A 107 -10.09 2.16 -1.12
N SER A 108 -9.74 3.20 -1.88
CA SER A 108 -10.69 3.94 -2.71
C SER A 108 -11.05 3.27 -4.04
N ARG A 109 -10.43 2.13 -4.41
CA ARG A 109 -10.79 1.37 -5.64
C ARG A 109 -11.86 0.31 -5.41
N LEU A 110 -12.15 -0.08 -4.17
CA LEU A 110 -13.01 -1.24 -3.88
C LEU A 110 -14.37 -0.87 -3.27
N GLN A 111 -14.65 0.42 -3.09
CA GLN A 111 -15.95 0.91 -2.61
C GLN A 111 -16.62 1.74 -3.70
N ASN A 112 -17.07 1.06 -4.75
CA ASN A 112 -17.69 1.67 -5.91
C ASN A 112 -19.21 1.74 -5.77
N VAL A 113 -19.72 2.57 -4.84
CA VAL A 113 -21.18 2.82 -4.69
C VAL A 113 -21.49 4.25 -4.20
N GLY A 114 -20.73 5.26 -4.64
CA GLY A 114 -20.90 6.66 -4.20
C GLY A 114 -20.93 7.67 -5.34
N ASN A 115 -21.57 8.82 -5.11
CA ASN A 115 -21.58 9.96 -6.04
C ASN A 115 -20.27 10.74 -5.88
N HIS A 116 -19.24 10.34 -6.63
CA HIS A 116 -17.96 11.03 -6.62
C HIS A 116 -18.02 12.43 -7.23
N MET A 117 -18.05 13.46 -6.38
CA MET A 117 -18.13 14.87 -6.80
C MET A 117 -16.74 15.52 -6.94
N PRO A 118 -16.44 16.21 -8.06
CA PRO A 118 -15.19 16.94 -8.23
C PRO A 118 -15.21 18.28 -7.47
N ILE A 119 -14.21 18.51 -6.63
CA ILE A 119 -13.99 19.74 -5.87
C ILE A 119 -12.67 20.39 -6.31
N ALA A 120 -12.66 21.73 -6.37
CA ALA A 120 -11.44 22.50 -6.56
C ALA A 120 -10.62 22.56 -5.26
N GLY A 121 -9.38 22.10 -5.32
CA GLY A 121 -8.44 22.13 -4.20
C GLY A 121 -7.06 22.62 -4.64
N LYS A 122 -6.06 22.32 -3.80
CA LYS A 122 -4.67 22.69 -4.08
C LYS A 122 -4.10 21.87 -5.24
N TYR A 123 -3.08 22.39 -5.91
CA TYR A 123 -2.38 21.64 -6.95
C TYR A 123 -1.71 20.38 -6.37
N ASN A 124 -2.15 19.21 -6.83
CA ASN A 124 -1.55 17.92 -6.50
C ASN A 124 -1.31 17.11 -7.78
N ARG A 125 -0.46 16.08 -7.69
CA ARG A 125 -0.19 15.18 -8.83
C ARG A 125 -1.42 14.30 -9.07
N CYS A 126 -1.80 14.14 -10.33
CA CYS A 126 -2.89 13.24 -10.69
C CYS A 126 -2.48 11.80 -10.34
N ARG A 127 -3.34 11.10 -9.59
CA ARG A 127 -3.11 9.73 -9.14
C ARG A 127 -2.89 8.75 -10.28
N LEU A 128 -3.70 8.84 -11.34
CA LEU A 128 -3.63 7.95 -12.50
C LEU A 128 -2.51 8.35 -13.48
N CYS A 129 -2.20 9.65 -13.62
CA CYS A 129 -1.07 10.07 -14.46
C CYS A 129 0.28 9.84 -13.77
N SER A 130 0.32 9.74 -12.44
CA SER A 130 1.56 9.47 -11.71
C SER A 130 2.10 8.06 -11.96
N THR A 131 1.28 7.13 -12.44
CA THR A 131 1.71 5.78 -12.85
C THR A 131 2.14 5.73 -14.33
N LYS A 132 1.87 6.78 -15.11
CA LYS A 132 2.25 6.91 -16.52
C LYS A 132 3.56 7.70 -16.67
N LYS A 133 4.20 7.62 -17.83
CA LYS A 133 5.41 8.41 -18.16
C LYS A 133 5.19 9.92 -18.05
N ASN A 134 3.99 10.39 -18.41
CA ASN A 134 3.62 11.81 -18.39
C ASN A 134 2.90 12.17 -17.09
N VAL A 135 3.64 12.71 -16.14
CA VAL A 135 3.11 13.13 -14.84
C VAL A 135 2.37 14.46 -14.96
N LYS A 136 1.04 14.44 -14.89
CA LYS A 136 0.19 15.64 -14.87
C LYS A 136 -0.13 16.06 -13.42
N ARG A 137 -0.37 17.36 -13.22
CA ARG A 137 -0.89 17.93 -11.96
C ARG A 137 -2.28 18.52 -12.19
N SER A 138 -3.15 18.45 -11.20
CA SER A 138 -4.51 18.96 -11.26
C SER A 138 -4.91 19.68 -9.97
N LYS A 139 -5.91 20.57 -10.10
CA LYS A 139 -6.61 21.20 -8.97
C LYS A 139 -7.89 20.44 -8.59
N ILE A 140 -8.25 19.41 -9.34
CA ILE A 140 -9.53 18.70 -9.18
C ILE A 140 -9.28 17.51 -8.25
N HIS A 141 -10.05 17.46 -7.17
CA HIS A 141 -10.03 16.39 -6.18
C HIS A 141 -11.40 15.73 -6.13
N CYS A 142 -11.44 14.44 -5.86
CA CYS A 142 -12.70 13.78 -5.50
C CYS A 142 -13.02 14.05 -4.03
N GLN A 143 -14.25 14.47 -3.72
CA GLN A 143 -14.69 14.73 -2.35
C GLN A 143 -14.60 13.49 -1.46
N GLU A 144 -15.04 12.33 -1.98
CA GLU A 144 -15.12 11.10 -1.20
C GLU A 144 -13.78 10.37 -1.12
N CYS A 145 -13.00 10.38 -2.21
CA CYS A 145 -11.71 9.67 -2.23
C CYS A 145 -10.53 10.52 -1.78
N GLU A 146 -10.68 11.85 -1.68
CA GLU A 146 -9.62 12.84 -1.41
C GLU A 146 -8.41 12.71 -2.37
N VAL A 147 -8.64 12.22 -3.58
CA VAL A 147 -7.60 11.99 -4.60
C VAL A 147 -7.62 13.10 -5.64
N ALA A 148 -6.44 13.63 -5.97
CA ALA A 148 -6.27 14.57 -7.08
C ALA A 148 -6.25 13.83 -8.42
N LEU A 149 -7.10 14.24 -9.37
CA LEU A 149 -7.24 13.63 -10.69
C LEU A 149 -7.33 14.71 -11.78
N CYS A 150 -6.82 14.43 -12.97
CA CYS A 150 -7.09 15.27 -14.15
C CYS A 150 -8.52 15.02 -14.65
N LEU A 151 -9.08 15.95 -15.44
CA LEU A 151 -10.39 15.80 -16.07
C LEU A 151 -10.52 14.45 -16.80
N ASP A 152 -9.58 14.14 -17.68
CA ASP A 152 -9.54 12.88 -18.46
C ASP A 152 -9.39 11.63 -17.58
N CYS A 153 -8.90 11.78 -16.35
CA CYS A 153 -8.57 10.67 -15.45
C CYS A 153 -9.60 10.46 -14.35
N PHE A 154 -10.59 11.35 -14.21
CA PHE A 154 -11.57 11.31 -13.12
C PHE A 154 -12.54 10.13 -13.30
N LEU A 155 -13.19 10.05 -14.45
CA LEU A 155 -14.08 8.94 -14.82
C LEU A 155 -13.40 7.57 -14.79
N PRO A 156 -12.27 7.32 -15.49
CA PRO A 156 -11.65 5.99 -15.50
C PRO A 156 -11.08 5.55 -14.15
N PHE A 157 -10.84 6.48 -13.22
CA PHE A 157 -10.38 6.14 -11.88
C PHE A 157 -11.53 5.69 -10.97
N HIS A 158 -12.75 6.17 -11.21
CA HIS A 158 -13.94 5.82 -10.44
C HIS A 158 -14.79 4.72 -11.09
N SER A 159 -14.60 4.42 -12.37
CA SER A 159 -15.34 3.38 -13.09
C SER A 159 -14.74 1.97 -12.99
N GLN A 160 -13.67 1.76 -12.21
CA GLN A 160 -12.93 0.49 -12.08
C GLN A 160 -13.05 -0.08 -10.67
#